data_AF-A0A6V7IM36-F1
#
_entry.id   AF-A0A6V7IM36-F1
#
_cell.length_a   1.000
_cell.length_b   1.000
_cell.length_c   1.000
_cell.angle_alpha   90.00
_cell.angle_beta   90.00
_cell.angle_gamma   90.00
#
_symmetry.space_group_name_H-M   'P 1'
#
loop_
_entity.id
_entity.type
_entity.pdbx_description
1 polymer ?
#
loop_
_entity_poly.entity_id
_entity_poly.type
_entity_poly.pdbx_seq_one_letter_code
_entity_poly.pdbx_strand_id
1 'polypeptide(L)' 'EVEEADTWVYNLTEANLTPNQRPRWYKLYSFKEEYGLKDLSKESLHNLITDMNQGGKSLELYH' A
#
# COMPACT_ATOMS: atom_id res chain seq x y z
N GLU A 1 -5.29 14.85 11.23
CA GLU A 1 -4.28 13.78 11.17
C GLU A 1 -4.81 12.71 10.21
N VAL A 2 -3.95 11.93 9.56
CA VAL A 2 -4.40 10.86 8.65
C VAL A 2 -4.46 9.57 9.45
N GLU A 3 -5.63 8.92 9.47
CA GLU A 3 -5.85 7.72 10.29
C GLU A 3 -5.67 6.42 9.49
N GLU A 4 -5.93 6.47 8.18
CA GLU A 4 -5.87 5.33 7.27
C GLU A 4 -5.41 5.77 5.87
N ALA A 5 -4.71 4.87 5.17
CA ALA A 5 -4.25 5.07 3.81
C ALA A 5 -4.40 3.76 3.03
N ASP A 6 -5.41 3.72 2.15
CA ASP A 6 -5.71 2.58 1.30
C ASP A 6 -5.31 2.84 -0.14
N THR A 7 -4.69 1.86 -0.79
CA THR A 7 -4.38 1.92 -2.22
C THR A 7 -5.41 1.11 -2.99
N TRP A 8 -6.07 1.74 -3.96
CA TRP A 8 -6.99 1.09 -4.88
C TRP A 8 -6.41 1.10 -6.27
N VAL A 9 -6.53 -0.03 -6.98
CA VAL A 9 -6.01 -0.18 -8.34
C VAL A 9 -7.07 -0.71 -9.27
N TYR A 10 -6.86 -0.42 -10.55
CA TYR A 10 -7.62 -1.02 -11.64
C TYR A 10 -6.65 -1.85 -12.49
N ASN A 11 -6.92 -3.16 -12.60
CA ASN A 11 -6.07 -4.07 -13.35
C ASN A 11 -6.28 -3.85 -14.86
N LEU A 12 -5.28 -3.27 -15.52
CA LEU A 12 -5.32 -2.99 -16.96
C LEU A 12 -5.29 -4.25 -17.83
N THR A 13 -4.74 -5.36 -17.35
CA THR A 13 -4.79 -6.64 -18.07
C THR A 13 -6.23 -7.14 -18.15
N GLU A 14 -6.98 -7.09 -17.04
CA GLU A 14 -8.41 -7.42 -17.02
C GLU A 14 -9.23 -6.41 -17.86
N ALA A 15 -8.89 -5.12 -17.75
CA ALA A 15 -9.51 -4.05 -18.53
C ALA A 15 -9.44 -4.31 -20.04
N ASN A 16 -8.27 -4.72 -20.52
CA ASN A 16 -8.01 -4.97 -21.93
C ASN A 16 -8.83 -6.16 -22.47
N LEU A 17 -9.18 -7.12 -21.60
CA LEU A 17 -10.04 -8.26 -21.97
C LEU A 17 -11.54 -7.89 -21.98
N THR A 18 -11.93 -6.83 -21.27
CA THR A 18 -13.33 -6.43 -21.12
C THR A 18 -13.55 -4.93 -21.40
N PRO A 19 -13.22 -4.44 -22.61
CA PRO A 19 -13.19 -3.00 -22.92
C PRO A 19 -14.56 -2.30 -22.82
N ASN A 20 -15.66 -3.06 -22.88
CA ASN A 20 -17.02 -2.54 -22.76
C ASN A 20 -17.57 -2.61 -21.32
N GLN A 21 -16.82 -3.17 -20.38
CA GLN A 21 -17.20 -3.19 -18.97
C GLN A 21 -16.61 -1.99 -18.24
N ARG A 22 -17.36 -1.45 -17.28
CA ARG A 22 -16.86 -0.37 -16.43
C ARG A 22 -15.71 -0.88 -15.57
N PRO A 23 -14.69 -0.02 -15.30
CA PRO A 23 -13.54 -0.41 -14.51
C PRO A 23 -13.96 -0.87 -13.10
N ARG A 24 -13.46 -2.05 -12.71
CA ARG A 24 -13.63 -2.61 -11.37
C ARG A 24 -12.40 -2.29 -10.54
N TRP A 25 -12.53 -1.28 -9.69
CA TRP A 25 -11.50 -0.93 -8.73
C TRP A 25 -11.52 -1.95 -7.59
N TYR A 26 -10.33 -2.42 -7.19
CA TYR A 26 -10.18 -3.25 -6.00
C TYR A 26 -9.08 -2.68 -5.11
N LYS A 27 -9.23 -2.90 -3.81
CA LYS A 27 -8.24 -2.53 -2.80
C LYS A 27 -7.01 -3.41 -3.00
N LEU A 28 -5.87 -2.79 -3.27
CA LEU A 28 -4.59 -3.46 -3.37
C LEU A 28 -4.06 -3.81 -1.98
N TYR A 29 -3.91 -2.79 -1.12
CA TYR A 29 -3.47 -2.96 0.27
C TYR A 29 -3.87 -1.77 1.15
N SER A 30 -3.86 -1.99 2.47
CA SER A 30 -3.90 -0.95 3.50
C SER A 30 -2.49 -0.71 4.01
N PHE A 31 -2.02 0.53 4.00
CA PHE A 31 -0.65 0.85 4.37
C PHE A 31 -0.30 0.45 5.80
N LYS A 32 -1.26 0.59 6.72
CA LYS A 32 -1.08 0.19 8.12
C LYS A 32 -0.98 -1.33 8.27
N GLU A 33 -1.82 -2.07 7.55
CA GLU A 33 -1.85 -3.52 7.66
C GLU A 33 -0.59 -4.14 7.04
N GLU A 34 -0.18 -3.66 5.88
CA GLU A 34 0.97 -4.19 5.13
C GLU A 34 2.29 -3.99 5.88
N TYR A 35 2.49 -2.80 6.45
CA TYR A 35 3.70 -2.46 7.21
C TYR A 35 3.57 -2.68 8.72
N GLY A 36 2.46 -3.24 9.20
CA GLY A 36 2.23 -3.53 10.62
C GLY A 36 2.21 -2.28 11.52
N LEU A 37 1.79 -1.13 11.00
CA LEU A 37 1.80 0.13 11.73
C LEU A 37 0.56 0.29 12.60
N LYS A 38 0.77 0.75 13.84
CA LYS A 38 -0.31 1.11 14.76
C LYS A 38 -1.06 2.37 14.31
N ASP A 39 -0.34 3.35 13.76
CA ASP A 39 -0.85 4.62 13.28
C ASP A 39 0.04 5.19 12.17
N LEU A 40 -0.40 6.28 11.54
CA LEU A 40 0.34 7.01 10.51
C LEU A 40 0.98 8.29 11.07
N SER A 41 1.31 8.29 12.36
CA SER A 41 2.03 9.41 12.98
C SER A 41 3.43 9.54 12.37
N LYS A 42 4.01 10.73 12.50
CA LYS A 42 5.38 11.00 12.01
C LYS A 42 6.42 10.07 12.65
N GLU A 43 6.21 9.67 13.90
CA GLU A 43 7.10 8.76 14.62
C GLU A 43 7.03 7.34 14.04
N SER A 44 5.82 6.80 13.85
CA SER A 44 5.62 5.49 13.24
C SER A 44 6.21 5.40 11.83
N LEU A 45 6.04 6.45 11.02
CA LEU A 45 6.64 6.53 9.68
C LEU A 45 8.17 6.66 9.72
N HIS A 46 8.72 7.40 10.68
CA HIS A 46 10.17 7.52 10.86
C HIS A 46 10.82 6.18 11.23
N ASN A 47 10.18 5.42 12.12
CA ASN A 47 10.63 4.09 12.51
C ASN A 47 10.61 3.13 11.31
N LEU A 48 9.56 3.17 10.49
CA LEU A 48 9.45 2.38 9.27
C LEU A 48 10.60 2.66 8.30
N ILE A 49 10.88 3.94 8.02
CA ILE A 49 11.97 4.34 7.11
C ILE A 49 13.34 3.89 7.67
N THR A 50 13.51 3.96 8.98
CA THR A 50 14.73 3.52 9.65
C THR A 50 14.94 2.00 9.52
N ASP A 51 13.87 1.21 9.67
CA ASP A 51 13.89 -0.25 9.44
C ASP A 51 14.24 -0.59 7.98
N MET A 52 13.61 0.09 7.01
CA MET A 52 13.91 -0.08 5.59
C MET A 52 15.38 0.23 5.27
N ASN A 53 15.94 1.30 5.84
CA ASN A 53 17.33 1.69 5.63
C ASN A 53 18.34 0.67 6.22
N GLN A 54 17.94 -0.08 7.24
CA GLN A 54 18.76 -1.14 7.83
C GLN A 54 18.68 -2.47 7.06
N GLY A 55 17.94 -2.51 5.95
CA GLY A 55 17.69 -3.73 5.18
C GLY A 55 16.69 -4.67 5.88
N GLY A 56 15.80 -4.11 6.70
CA GLY A 56 14.76 -4.86 7.38
C GLY A 56 13.69 -5.41 6.43
N LYS A 57 12.81 -6.24 6.98
CA LYS A 57 11.70 -6.89 6.25
C LYS A 57 10.80 -5.88 5.53
N SER A 58 10.68 -4.66 6.05
CA SER A 58 9.86 -3.61 5.42
C SER A 58 10.37 -3.20 4.04
N LEU A 59 11.68 -3.34 3.78
CA LEU A 59 12.25 -3.06 2.46
C LEU A 59 11.79 -4.08 1.41
N GLU A 60 11.68 -5.35 1.79
CA GLU A 60 11.21 -6.42 0.89
C GLU A 60 9.75 -6.24 0.46
N LEU A 61 8.92 -5.63 1.31
CA LEU A 61 7.49 -5.39 1.05
C LEU A 61 7.23 -4.15 0.17
N TYR A 62 8.21 -3.26 0.02
CA TYR A 62 8.05 -2.02 -0.75
C TYR A 62 8.27 -2.19 -2.26
N HIS A 63 8.88 -3.30 -2.68
CA HIS A 63 9.24 -3.60 -4.08
C HIS A 63 8.15 -4.34 -4.84
#